data_AF-A0A0N5AK26-F1
#
_entry.id   AF-A0A0N5AK26-F1
#
_cell.length_a   1.000
_cell.length_b   1.000
_cell.length_c   1.000
_cell.angle_alpha   90.00
_cell.angle_beta   90.00
_cell.angle_gamma   90.00
#
_symmetry.space_group_name_H-M   'P 1'
#
loop_
_entity.id
_entity.type
_entity.pdbx_description
1 polymer ?
#
loop_
_entity_poly.entity_id
_entity_poly.type
_entity_poly.pdbx_seq_one_letter_code
_entity_poly.pdbx_strand_id
1 'polypeptide(L)'
;MANDERPKIISKFAGEAFGVDNVRTVFVSASEDNVKRDDRVILLIGPAGTGKSTFIDCLCNYYYGAKLDGKIRYKIADEIFDDTTPMKAIIRYVFNETNLPYRPVIIDTPGIGSNS
;
A
#
# COMPACT_ATOMS: atom_id res chain seq x y z
N MET A 1 -30.43 2.94 -18.49
CA MET A 1 -29.90 3.10 -17.12
C MET A 1 -28.80 2.08 -16.95
N ALA A 2 -27.53 2.50 -16.88
CA ALA A 2 -26.44 1.57 -16.58
C ALA A 2 -26.59 1.15 -15.11
N ASN A 3 -26.50 -0.15 -14.82
CA ASN A 3 -26.42 -0.63 -13.45
C ASN A 3 -25.22 0.04 -12.77
N ASP A 4 -25.49 0.94 -11.82
CA ASP A 4 -24.48 1.58 -10.96
C ASP A 4 -24.01 0.56 -9.91
N GLU A 5 -23.35 -0.48 -10.39
CA GLU A 5 -22.70 -1.47 -9.53
C GLU A 5 -21.41 -0.84 -8.99
N ARG A 6 -21.38 -0.61 -7.67
CA ARG A 6 -20.17 -0.12 -7.00
C ARG A 6 -18.99 -1.06 -7.30
N PRO A 7 -17.78 -0.52 -7.55
CA PRO A 7 -16.61 -1.35 -7.80
C PRO A 7 -16.31 -2.25 -6.60
N LYS A 8 -15.99 -3.51 -6.88
CA LYS A 8 -15.51 -4.48 -5.90
C LYS A 8 -14.12 -4.08 -5.42
N ILE A 9 -13.97 -3.90 -4.11
CA ILE A 9 -12.68 -3.64 -3.48
C ILE A 9 -12.03 -4.97 -3.12
N ILE A 10 -10.77 -5.13 -3.50
CA ILE A 10 -9.95 -6.31 -3.21
C ILE A 10 -8.72 -5.85 -2.42
N SER A 11 -8.53 -6.39 -1.22
CA SER A 11 -7.27 -6.20 -0.49
C SER A 11 -6.16 -6.92 -1.24
N LYS A 12 -5.01 -6.26 -1.35
CA LYS A 12 -3.78 -6.85 -1.89
C LYS A 12 -2.81 -7.27 -0.79
N PHE A 13 -3.24 -7.35 0.45
CA PHE A 13 -2.37 -7.78 1.54
C PHE A 13 -1.94 -9.24 1.40
N ALA A 14 -0.66 -9.49 1.64
CA ALA A 14 -0.08 -10.82 1.57
C ALA A 14 0.78 -11.19 2.78
N GLY A 15 0.88 -10.31 3.78
CA GLY A 15 1.65 -10.54 4.99
C GLY A 15 2.37 -9.30 5.48
N GLU A 16 2.87 -9.35 6.71
CA GLU A 16 3.66 -8.27 7.29
C GLU A 16 4.87 -8.80 8.05
N ALA A 17 5.82 -7.91 8.29
CA ALA A 17 6.95 -8.13 9.17
C ALA A 17 7.22 -6.88 10.02
N PHE A 18 7.56 -7.09 11.29
CA PHE A 18 7.94 -6.02 12.20
C PHE A 18 9.46 -5.95 12.30
N GLY A 19 10.03 -4.81 11.89
CA GLY A 19 11.46 -4.54 12.04
C GLY A 19 11.81 -4.09 13.46
N VAL A 20 13.11 -4.11 13.78
CA VAL A 20 13.66 -3.66 15.08
C VAL A 20 13.50 -2.15 15.33
N ASP A 21 13.19 -1.36 14.29
CA ASP A 21 13.21 0.11 14.32
C ASP A 21 11.81 0.76 14.20
N ASN A 22 10.75 0.17 14.77
CA ASN A 22 9.36 0.65 14.63
C ASN A 22 8.87 0.80 13.17
N VAL A 23 9.52 0.08 12.25
CA VAL A 23 9.10 0.01 10.84
C VAL A 23 8.28 -1.26 10.66
N ARG A 24 7.02 -1.08 10.30
CA ARG A 24 6.15 -2.16 9.85
C ARG A 24 6.33 -2.34 8.35
N THR A 25 6.65 -3.54 7.91
CA THR A 25 6.69 -3.88 6.48
C THR A 25 5.42 -4.61 6.09
N VAL A 26 4.72 -4.11 5.08
CA VAL A 26 3.52 -4.70 4.49
C VAL A 26 3.88 -5.24 3.10
N PHE A 27 3.65 -6.52 2.87
CA PHE A 27 3.84 -7.16 1.58
C PHE A 27 2.55 -7.13 0.77
N VAL A 28 2.65 -6.68 -0.48
CA VAL A 28 1.51 -6.48 -1.38
C VAL A 28 1.56 -7.54 -2.49
N SER A 29 0.42 -8.17 -2.77
CA SER A 29 0.16 -9.30 -3.68
C SER A 29 0.78 -10.64 -3.26
N ALA A 30 2.03 -10.66 -2.83
CA ALA A 30 2.72 -11.85 -2.35
C ALA A 30 3.69 -11.51 -1.22
N SER A 31 3.95 -12.43 -0.30
CA SER A 31 4.93 -12.27 0.79
C SER A 31 6.38 -12.26 0.27
N GLU A 32 6.63 -12.92 -0.85
CA GLU A 32 7.93 -12.98 -1.52
C GLU A 32 7.81 -12.59 -3.00
N ASP A 33 8.92 -12.13 -3.60
CA ASP A 33 9.00 -11.81 -5.01
C ASP A 33 9.91 -12.81 -5.72
N ASN A 34 9.35 -13.54 -6.68
CA ASN A 34 10.10 -14.54 -7.46
C ASN A 34 10.94 -13.90 -8.59
N VAL A 35 10.84 -12.59 -8.77
CA VAL A 35 11.57 -11.84 -9.80
C VAL A 35 12.63 -10.96 -9.13
N LYS A 36 13.90 -11.20 -9.43
CA LYS A 36 15.01 -10.35 -8.96
C LYS A 36 15.06 -9.06 -9.78
N ARG A 37 14.86 -7.92 -9.11
CA ARG A 37 14.86 -6.57 -9.68
C ARG A 37 15.21 -5.55 -8.61
N ASP A 38 15.69 -4.39 -9.03
CA ASP A 38 16.07 -3.31 -8.12
C ASP A 38 14.83 -2.63 -7.50
N ASP A 39 14.98 -2.16 -6.27
CA ASP A 39 13.94 -1.40 -5.58
C ASP A 39 13.88 0.05 -6.09
N ARG A 40 12.66 0.57 -6.26
CA ARG A 40 12.42 2.00 -6.40
C ARG A 40 11.58 2.48 -5.23
N VAL A 41 12.21 3.30 -4.39
CA VAL A 41 11.65 3.76 -3.13
C VAL A 41 11.01 5.14 -3.30
N ILE A 42 9.77 5.29 -2.82
CA ILE A 42 9.05 6.56 -2.71
C ILE A 42 8.81 6.82 -1.21
N LEU A 43 9.21 8.00 -0.73
CA LEU A 43 8.93 8.44 0.65
C LEU A 43 7.77 9.44 0.63
N LEU A 44 6.70 9.15 1.38
CA LEU A 44 5.54 10.02 1.51
C LEU A 44 5.60 10.79 2.82
N ILE A 45 5.57 12.12 2.72
CA ILE A 45 5.60 13.05 3.87
C ILE A 45 4.53 14.12 3.64
N GLY A 46 3.84 14.51 4.71
CA GLY A 46 2.88 15.61 4.67
C GLY A 46 1.96 15.61 5.89
N PRO A 47 1.17 16.69 6.08
CA PRO A 47 0.22 16.79 7.19
C PRO A 47 -0.77 15.62 7.25
N ALA A 48 -1.38 15.43 8.42
CA ALA A 48 -2.51 14.51 8.55
C ALA A 48 -3.67 14.95 7.64
N GLY A 49 -4.38 13.98 7.03
CA GLY A 49 -5.55 14.27 6.19
C GLY A 49 -5.25 14.76 4.76
N THR A 50 -3.99 14.86 4.33
CA THR A 50 -3.65 15.30 2.95
C THR A 50 -3.71 14.21 1.88
N GLY A 51 -4.21 13.01 2.21
CA GLY A 51 -4.44 11.94 1.24
C GLY A 51 -3.24 11.04 0.93
N LYS A 52 -2.24 10.93 1.82
CA LYS A 52 -1.11 9.99 1.65
C LYS A 52 -1.59 8.54 1.45
N SER A 53 -2.46 8.04 2.32
CA SER A 53 -3.09 6.72 2.22
C SER A 53 -3.87 6.54 0.90
N THR A 54 -4.60 7.58 0.47
CA THR A 54 -5.30 7.58 -0.83
C THR A 54 -4.32 7.46 -2.00
N PHE A 55 -3.17 8.12 -1.92
CA PHE A 55 -2.13 8.03 -2.95
C PHE A 55 -1.48 6.63 -3.00
N ILE A 56 -1.30 5.97 -1.87
CA ILE A 56 -0.83 4.58 -1.79
C ILE A 56 -1.81 3.64 -2.51
N ASP A 57 -3.11 3.76 -2.24
CA ASP A 57 -4.14 2.97 -2.93
C ASP A 57 -4.16 3.28 -4.45
N CYS A 58 -3.97 4.54 -4.83
CA CYS A 58 -3.84 4.94 -6.24
C CYS A 58 -2.65 4.23 -6.93
N LEU A 59 -1.47 4.26 -6.30
CA LEU A 59 -0.29 3.57 -6.80
C LEU A 59 -0.47 2.05 -6.85
N CYS A 60 -1.15 1.45 -5.86
CA CYS A 60 -1.50 0.03 -5.88
C CYS A 60 -2.36 -0.31 -7.11
N ASN A 61 -3.37 0.50 -7.41
CA ASN A 61 -4.19 0.33 -8.61
C ASN A 61 -3.39 0.47 -9.91
N TYR A 62 -2.47 1.44 -9.95
CA TYR A 62 -1.58 1.63 -11.10
C TYR A 62 -0.62 0.43 -11.30
N TYR A 63 0.05 -0.02 -10.25
CA TYR A 63 1.06 -1.11 -10.32
C TYR A 63 0.46 -2.47 -10.69
N TYR A 64 -0.79 -2.73 -10.33
CA TYR A 64 -1.50 -3.98 -10.68
C TYR A 64 -2.49 -3.82 -11.84
N GLY A 65 -2.41 -2.73 -12.60
CA GLY A 65 -3.13 -2.57 -13.86
C GLY A 65 -4.65 -2.49 -13.73
N ALA A 66 -5.16 -1.93 -12.63
CA ALA A 66 -6.59 -1.69 -12.49
C ALA A 66 -7.07 -0.70 -13.56
N LYS A 67 -8.09 -1.09 -14.33
CA LYS A 67 -8.65 -0.23 -15.38
C LYS A 67 -9.45 0.93 -14.78
N LEU A 68 -9.39 2.11 -15.39
CA LEU A 68 -10.14 3.29 -14.93
C LEU A 68 -11.66 3.06 -14.96
N ASP A 69 -12.17 2.38 -15.99
CA ASP A 69 -13.57 1.97 -16.16
C ASP A 69 -13.87 0.57 -15.57
N GLY A 70 -12.88 -0.02 -14.88
CA GLY A 70 -12.99 -1.36 -14.32
C GLY A 70 -13.86 -1.40 -13.05
N LYS A 71 -14.47 -2.57 -12.82
CA LYS A 71 -15.24 -2.87 -11.61
C LYS A 71 -14.40 -3.34 -10.43
N ILE A 72 -13.07 -3.37 -10.55
CA ILE A 72 -12.16 -3.84 -9.50
C ILE A 72 -11.28 -2.67 -9.06
N ARG A 73 -11.18 -2.48 -7.75
CA ARG A 73 -10.23 -1.56 -7.11
C ARG A 73 -9.40 -2.31 -6.09
N TYR A 74 -8.10 -2.05 -6.07
CA TYR A 74 -7.20 -2.58 -5.05
C TYR A 74 -7.08 -1.62 -3.88
N LYS A 75 -6.97 -2.15 -2.67
CA LYS A 75 -6.75 -1.38 -1.43
C LYS A 75 -5.62 -2.03 -0.62
N ILE A 76 -4.83 -1.20 0.05
CA ILE A 76 -3.75 -1.63 0.94
C ILE A 76 -3.44 -0.63 2.06
N ALA A 77 -3.77 0.65 1.90
CA ALA A 77 -3.47 1.65 2.90
C ALA A 77 -4.35 1.49 4.16
N ASP A 78 -3.79 1.87 5.32
CA ASP A 78 -4.43 1.85 6.64
C ASP A 78 -4.98 0.48 7.09
N GLU A 79 -4.52 -0.63 6.51
CA GLU A 79 -4.95 -1.95 6.96
C GLU A 79 -4.37 -2.28 8.34
N ILE A 80 -5.26 -2.63 9.27
CA ILE A 80 -4.96 -3.12 10.62
C ILE A 80 -5.18 -4.63 10.58
N PHE A 81 -4.16 -5.42 10.90
CA PHE A 81 -4.27 -6.88 10.81
C PHE A 81 -4.72 -7.50 12.11
N ASP A 82 -4.08 -7.11 13.21
CA ASP A 82 -4.43 -7.52 14.56
C ASP A 82 -4.05 -6.45 15.59
N ASP A 83 -4.29 -6.77 16.86
CA ASP A 83 -3.99 -5.93 18.03
C ASP A 83 -2.48 -5.66 18.22
N THR A 84 -1.60 -6.33 17.47
CA THR A 84 -0.15 -6.11 17.47
C THR A 84 0.28 -5.05 16.46
N THR A 85 -0.63 -4.61 15.58
CA THR A 85 -0.36 -3.57 14.58
C THR A 85 0.03 -2.25 15.26
N PRO A 86 1.24 -1.71 15.03
CA PRO A 86 1.65 -0.45 15.66
C PRO A 86 0.82 0.74 15.15
N MET A 87 0.21 1.50 16.07
CA MET A 87 -0.56 2.72 15.76
C MET A 87 0.29 3.89 15.22
N LYS A 88 1.60 3.91 15.49
CA LYS A 88 2.52 5.00 15.12
C LYS A 88 3.80 4.46 14.47
N ALA A 89 3.64 3.71 13.38
CA ALA A 89 4.78 3.19 12.64
C ALA A 89 5.01 3.94 11.34
N ILE A 90 6.29 4.05 10.97
CA ILE A 90 6.66 4.22 9.57
C ILE A 90 6.29 2.89 8.89
N ILE A 91 5.49 2.95 7.83
CA ILE A 91 5.04 1.74 7.12
C ILE A 91 5.79 1.63 5.80
N ARG A 92 6.43 0.49 5.57
CA ARG A 92 7.06 0.14 4.30
C ARG A 92 6.15 -0.80 3.53
N TYR A 93 5.59 -0.36 2.41
CA TYR A 93 4.86 -1.22 1.48
C TYR A 93 5.82 -1.77 0.42
N VAL A 94 5.87 -3.09 0.27
CA VAL A 94 6.69 -3.78 -0.74
C VAL A 94 5.77 -4.42 -1.77
N PHE A 95 5.81 -3.93 -3.01
CA PHE A 95 4.91 -4.36 -4.08
C PHE A 95 5.52 -5.50 -4.91
N ASN A 96 5.14 -6.73 -4.59
CA ASN A 96 5.63 -7.94 -5.26
C ASN A 96 4.73 -8.31 -6.46
N GLU A 97 5.22 -9.17 -7.35
CA GLU A 97 4.48 -9.65 -8.54
C GLU A 97 3.90 -8.54 -9.45
N THR A 98 4.48 -7.34 -9.44
CA THR A 98 4.10 -6.29 -10.39
C THR A 98 4.78 -6.52 -11.75
N ASN A 99 4.16 -6.11 -12.84
CA ASN A 99 4.76 -6.19 -14.19
C ASN A 99 5.76 -5.05 -14.51
N LEU A 100 6.32 -4.39 -13.49
CA LEU A 100 7.28 -3.30 -13.64
C LEU A 100 8.72 -3.80 -13.68
N PRO A 101 9.65 -3.11 -14.37
CA PRO A 101 11.06 -3.50 -14.45
C PRO A 101 11.85 -3.27 -13.14
N TYR A 102 11.17 -2.82 -12.09
CA TYR A 102 11.68 -2.59 -10.75
C TYR A 102 10.63 -3.02 -9.73
N ARG A 103 11.02 -3.16 -8.46
CA ARG A 103 10.09 -3.41 -7.36
C ARG A 103 9.72 -2.09 -6.69
N PRO A 104 8.44 -1.65 -6.75
CA PRO A 104 8.03 -0.45 -6.04
C PRO A 104 8.06 -0.69 -4.54
N VAL A 105 8.62 0.28 -3.82
CA VAL A 105 8.59 0.33 -2.36
C VAL A 105 8.08 1.71 -1.95
N ILE A 106 7.09 1.76 -1.07
CA ILE A 106 6.58 3.03 -0.53
C ILE A 106 6.87 3.06 0.96
N ILE A 107 7.48 4.15 1.43
CA ILE A 107 7.63 4.45 2.84
C ILE A 107 6.60 5.52 3.18
N ASP A 108 5.58 5.12 3.94
CA ASP A 108 4.58 6.02 4.50
C ASP A 108 4.98 6.45 5.92
N THR A 109 4.73 7.71 6.21
CA THR A 109 5.09 8.32 7.48
C THR A 109 3.85 8.88 8.17
N PRO A 110 3.80 8.88 9.52
CA PRO A 110 2.72 9.53 10.25
C PRO A 110 2.52 10.98 9.80
N GLY A 111 1.26 11.41 9.75
CA GLY A 111 0.92 12.77 9.34
C GLY A 111 1.46 13.83 10.31
N ILE A 112 2.08 14.87 9.77
CA ILE A 112 2.51 16.02 10.58
C ILE A 112 1.26 16.69 11.18
N GLY A 113 1.32 17.03 12.48
CA GLY A 113 0.21 17.68 13.18
C GLY A 113 -0.96 16.76 13.53
N SER A 114 -0.83 15.43 13.38
CA SER A 114 -1.76 14.51 14.01
C SER A 114 -1.61 14.60 15.53
N ASN A 115 -2.61 15.14 16.22
CA ASN A 115 -2.72 14.93 17.66
C ASN A 115 -2.94 13.44 17.88
N SER A 116 -2.01 12.84 18.61
CA SER A 116 -1.99 11.42 18.96
C SER A 116 -3.20 11.02 19.78
#